data_AF-A0A2P2CB29-F1
#
_entry.id   AF-A0A2P2CB29-F1
#
_cell.length_a   1.000
_cell.length_b   1.000
_cell.length_c   1.000
_cell.angle_alpha   90.00
_cell.angle_beta   90.00
_cell.angle_gamma   90.00
#
_symmetry.space_group_name_H-M   'P 1'
#
loop_
_entity.id
_entity.type
_entity.pdbx_description
1 polymer ?
#
loop_
_entity_poly.entity_id
_entity_poly.type
_entity_poly.pdbx_seq_one_letter_code
_entity_poly.pdbx_strand_id
1 'polypeptide(L)'
;MAPMLVEAYLGLGRIADARSLTTRYADATPPGSPALSVALARRCEVLTASDDDAAAAAFEHAVVAHAEAGDPFETARTRLLFGGRLRRAGHRVAARQQLTAAADAFAAMDLTHWDSVAEQELAATGARARRQPVNGTEPLTSQETRVAILAAQGRSNKEIAAALFLSPKTIERHLGNVFRKRGLRSRTELAATYARVSEQAD
;
A
#
# COMPACT_ATOMS: atom_id res chain seq x y z
N MET A 1 -7.86 11.31 -15.76
CA MET A 1 -6.53 11.63 -16.33
C MET A 1 -5.81 12.75 -15.59
N ALA A 2 -6.47 13.86 -15.21
CA ALA A 2 -5.80 14.99 -14.58
C ALA A 2 -4.95 14.64 -13.34
N PRO A 3 -5.40 13.81 -12.37
CA PRO A 3 -4.57 13.46 -11.21
C PRO A 3 -3.24 12.78 -11.55
N MET A 4 -3.26 11.80 -12.46
CA MET A 4 -2.03 11.13 -12.92
C MET A 4 -1.07 12.09 -13.63
N LEU A 5 -1.60 13.06 -14.38
CA LEU A 5 -0.78 14.05 -15.07
C LEU A 5 -0.18 15.09 -14.10
N VAL A 6 -0.91 15.47 -13.04
CA VAL A 6 -0.36 16.29 -11.95
C VAL A 6 0.81 15.57 -11.29
N GLU A 7 0.65 14.28 -10.95
CA GLU A 7 1.73 13.45 -10.39
C GLU A 7 2.94 13.37 -11.34
N ALA A 8 2.71 13.18 -12.64
CA ALA A 8 3.77 13.15 -13.64
C ALA A 8 4.51 14.48 -13.77
N TYR A 9 3.80 15.61 -13.79
CA TYR A 9 4.42 16.94 -13.81
C TYR A 9 5.28 17.20 -12.58
N LEU A 10 4.81 16.80 -11.39
CA LEU A 10 5.62 16.89 -10.17
C LEU A 10 6.88 16.03 -10.26
N GLY A 11 6.78 14.80 -10.78
CA GLY A 11 7.93 13.92 -11.00
C GLY A 11 8.97 14.49 -11.98
N LEU A 12 8.52 15.30 -12.94
CA LEU A 12 9.38 16.00 -13.92
C LEU A 12 9.85 17.38 -13.45
N GLY A 13 9.52 17.81 -12.22
CA GLY A 13 9.84 19.15 -11.72
C GLY A 13 9.04 20.29 -12.35
N ARG A 14 7.99 20.00 -13.12
CA ARG A 14 7.12 20.97 -13.79
C ARG A 14 6.05 21.50 -12.82
N ILE A 15 6.49 22.16 -11.75
CA ILE A 15 5.62 22.57 -10.63
C ILE A 15 4.51 23.54 -11.07
N ALA A 16 4.82 24.48 -11.97
CA ALA A 16 3.84 25.45 -12.47
C ALA A 16 2.72 24.77 -13.27
N ASP A 17 3.07 23.79 -14.11
CA ASP A 17 2.09 23.02 -14.90
C ASP A 17 1.21 22.14 -14.00
N ALA A 18 1.80 21.53 -12.97
CA ALA A 18 1.07 20.76 -11.97
C ALA A 18 0.03 21.64 -11.26
N ARG A 19 0.43 22.82 -10.77
CA ARG A 19 -0.48 23.78 -10.11
C ARG A 19 -1.58 24.27 -11.04
N SER A 20 -1.25 24.65 -12.27
CA SER A 20 -2.23 25.09 -13.25
C SER A 20 -3.27 24.02 -13.57
N LEU A 21 -2.84 22.75 -13.69
CA LEU A 21 -3.75 21.64 -13.90
C LEU A 21 -4.61 21.34 -12.66
N THR A 22 -4.02 21.41 -11.46
CA THR A 22 -4.77 21.28 -10.19
C THR A 22 -5.90 22.31 -10.11
N THR A 23 -5.63 23.59 -10.38
CA THR A 23 -6.66 24.64 -10.36
C THR A 23 -7.78 24.33 -11.34
N ARG A 24 -7.46 24.01 -12.60
CA ARG A 24 -8.48 23.66 -13.61
C ARG A 24 -9.30 22.43 -13.24
N TYR A 25 -8.67 21.45 -12.57
CA TYR A 25 -9.37 20.25 -12.13
C TYR A 25 -10.30 20.52 -10.95
N ALA A 26 -9.91 21.39 -10.02
CA ALA A 26 -10.75 21.84 -8.92
C ALA A 26 -11.95 22.67 -9.44
N ASP A 27 -11.73 23.59 -10.38
CA ASP A 27 -12.80 24.38 -11.02
C ASP A 27 -13.82 23.49 -11.74
N ALA A 28 -13.36 22.37 -12.33
CA ALA A 28 -14.20 21.36 -12.96
C ALA A 28 -14.86 20.38 -11.97
N THR A 29 -14.58 20.50 -10.66
CA THR A 29 -15.10 19.64 -9.59
C THR A 29 -15.84 20.48 -8.53
N PRO A 30 -16.98 21.10 -8.88
CA PRO A 30 -17.73 21.95 -7.95
C PRO A 30 -18.35 21.15 -6.79
N PRO A 31 -18.80 21.82 -5.70
CA PRO A 31 -19.58 21.20 -4.64
C PRO A 31 -20.77 20.39 -5.19
N GLY A 32 -20.98 19.18 -4.66
CA GLY A 32 -21.99 18.24 -5.16
C GLY A 32 -21.50 17.28 -6.25
N SER A 33 -20.25 17.43 -6.71
CA SER A 33 -19.59 16.42 -7.55
C SER A 33 -19.51 15.06 -6.83
N PRO A 34 -19.36 13.94 -7.58
CA PRO A 34 -19.15 12.63 -6.98
C PRO A 34 -18.00 12.63 -5.97
N ALA A 35 -18.17 11.91 -4.85
CA ALA A 35 -17.22 11.90 -3.74
C ALA A 35 -15.78 11.59 -4.18
N LEU A 36 -15.61 10.63 -5.09
CA LEU A 36 -14.30 10.28 -5.64
C LEU A 36 -13.66 11.44 -6.41
N SER A 37 -14.43 12.19 -7.20
CA SER A 37 -13.92 13.37 -7.92
C SER A 37 -13.43 14.44 -6.94
N VAL A 38 -14.20 14.71 -5.88
CA VAL A 38 -13.82 15.66 -4.82
C VAL A 38 -12.54 15.21 -4.12
N ALA A 39 -12.42 13.92 -3.79
CA ALA A 39 -11.23 13.37 -3.16
C ALA A 39 -9.99 13.48 -4.07
N LEU A 40 -10.14 13.17 -5.37
CA LEU A 40 -9.07 13.33 -6.36
C LEU A 40 -8.64 14.79 -6.53
N ALA A 41 -9.57 15.75 -6.49
CA ALA A 41 -9.26 17.17 -6.54
C ALA A 41 -8.44 17.60 -5.31
N ARG A 42 -8.88 17.21 -4.11
CA ARG A 42 -8.12 17.41 -2.86
C ARG A 42 -6.73 16.82 -2.93
N ARG A 43 -6.56 15.61 -3.49
CA ARG A 43 -5.23 15.01 -3.69
C ARG A 43 -4.33 15.91 -4.55
N CYS A 44 -4.85 16.44 -5.65
CA CYS A 44 -4.08 17.34 -6.52
C CYS A 44 -3.67 18.63 -5.81
N GLU A 45 -4.57 19.20 -5.00
CA GLU A 45 -4.30 20.38 -4.17
C GLU A 45 -3.17 20.12 -3.18
N VAL A 46 -3.27 19.04 -2.40
CA VAL A 46 -2.26 18.71 -1.39
C VAL A 46 -0.95 18.28 -2.02
N LEU A 47 -0.93 17.69 -3.21
CA LEU A 47 0.30 17.35 -3.92
C LEU A 47 1.08 18.57 -4.40
N THR A 48 0.39 19.68 -4.68
CA THR A 48 0.98 20.89 -5.28
C THR A 48 1.21 22.03 -4.28
N ALA A 49 0.79 21.84 -3.03
CA ALA A 49 1.01 22.77 -1.93
C ALA A 49 2.51 23.04 -1.71
N SER A 50 2.88 24.31 -1.44
CA SER A 50 4.27 24.75 -1.30
C SER A 50 4.91 24.38 0.04
N ASP A 51 4.10 24.28 1.09
CA ASP A 51 4.53 24.06 2.47
C ASP A 51 4.28 22.61 2.86
N ASP A 52 5.36 21.89 3.21
CA ASP A 52 5.30 20.47 3.56
C ASP A 52 4.62 20.21 4.91
N ASP A 53 4.76 21.11 5.88
CA ASP A 53 4.18 20.93 7.22
C ASP A 53 2.68 21.22 7.19
N ALA A 54 2.28 22.32 6.54
CA ALA A 54 0.86 22.63 6.34
C ALA A 54 0.15 21.60 5.45
N ALA A 55 0.86 21.01 4.48
CA ALA A 55 0.29 19.98 3.62
C ALA A 55 -0.02 18.68 4.36
N ALA A 56 0.66 18.37 5.47
CA ALA A 56 0.47 17.11 6.17
C ALA A 56 -0.96 16.93 6.71
N ALA A 57 -1.51 17.96 7.36
CA ALA A 57 -2.90 17.94 7.83
C ALA A 57 -3.90 17.83 6.67
N ALA A 58 -3.64 18.54 5.58
CA ALA A 58 -4.49 18.48 4.40
C ALA A 58 -4.44 17.10 3.72
N PHE A 59 -3.28 16.43 3.75
CA PHE A 59 -3.12 15.06 3.26
C PHE A 59 -3.95 14.06 4.07
N GLU A 60 -3.98 14.17 5.40
CA GLU A 60 -4.83 13.30 6.23
C GLU A 60 -6.32 13.45 5.83
N HIS A 61 -6.78 14.69 5.61
CA HIS A 61 -8.14 14.92 5.10
C HIS A 61 -8.37 14.33 3.70
N ALA A 62 -7.36 14.36 2.82
CA ALA A 62 -7.46 13.73 1.50
C ALA A 62 -7.54 12.20 1.61
N VAL A 63 -6.78 11.58 2.51
CA VAL A 63 -6.85 10.13 2.80
C VAL A 63 -8.24 9.75 3.30
N VAL A 64 -8.81 10.51 4.24
CA VAL A 64 -10.17 10.28 4.75
C VAL A 64 -11.21 10.41 3.62
N ALA A 65 -11.13 11.45 2.80
CA ALA A 65 -12.04 11.65 1.68
C ALA A 65 -12.00 10.48 0.67
N HIS A 66 -10.83 9.90 0.41
CA HIS A 66 -10.71 8.72 -0.45
C HIS A 66 -11.30 7.46 0.20
N ALA A 67 -11.14 7.29 1.51
CA ALA A 67 -11.73 6.16 2.23
C ALA A 67 -13.27 6.26 2.22
N GLU A 68 -13.82 7.45 2.46
CA GLU A 68 -15.27 7.71 2.41
C GLU A 68 -15.85 7.55 0.99
N ALA A 69 -15.07 7.87 -0.04
CA ALA A 69 -15.46 7.65 -1.42
C ALA A 69 -15.54 6.16 -1.82
N GLY A 70 -15.07 5.24 -0.97
CA GLY A 70 -15.23 3.79 -1.12
C GLY A 70 -14.26 3.14 -2.11
N ASP A 71 -13.15 3.79 -2.45
CA ASP A 71 -12.12 3.25 -3.35
C ASP A 71 -10.83 2.92 -2.57
N PRO A 72 -10.58 1.63 -2.26
CA PRO A 72 -9.39 1.20 -1.53
C PRO A 72 -8.08 1.47 -2.28
N PHE A 73 -8.10 1.41 -3.61
CA PHE A 73 -6.92 1.69 -4.43
C PHE A 73 -6.53 3.16 -4.32
N GLU A 74 -7.51 4.05 -4.48
CA GLU A 74 -7.26 5.49 -4.42
C GLU A 74 -6.88 5.95 -3.01
N THR A 75 -7.40 5.30 -1.98
CA THR A 75 -6.95 5.49 -0.58
C THR A 75 -5.48 5.10 -0.41
N ALA A 76 -5.09 3.90 -0.88
CA ALA A 76 -3.71 3.42 -0.80
C ALA A 76 -2.75 4.30 -1.62
N ARG A 77 -3.17 4.73 -2.82
CA ARG A 77 -2.40 5.64 -3.69
C ARG A 77 -2.15 6.98 -3.01
N THR A 78 -3.15 7.54 -2.34
CA THR A 78 -3.02 8.79 -1.58
C THR A 78 -2.04 8.65 -0.42
N ARG A 79 -2.12 7.55 0.34
CA ARG A 79 -1.17 7.25 1.42
C ARG A 79 0.27 7.10 0.93
N LEU A 80 0.48 6.41 -0.20
CA LEU A 80 1.80 6.27 -0.83
C LEU A 80 2.40 7.64 -1.16
N LEU A 81 1.61 8.52 -1.79
CA LEU A 81 2.03 9.88 -2.15
C LEU A 81 2.33 10.73 -0.91
N PHE A 82 1.48 10.64 0.12
CA PHE A 82 1.66 11.35 1.38
C PHE A 82 2.95 10.91 2.08
N GLY A 83 3.14 9.60 2.22
CA GLY A 83 4.33 9.02 2.82
C GLY A 83 5.62 9.39 2.07
N GLY A 84 5.59 9.39 0.73
CA GLY A 84 6.71 9.82 -0.10
C GLY A 84 7.03 11.31 0.05
N ARG A 85 6.02 12.16 0.30
CA ARG A 85 6.24 13.58 0.62
C ARG A 85 6.84 13.76 2.02
N LEU A 86 6.26 13.13 3.04
CA LEU A 86 6.80 13.16 4.42
C LEU A 86 8.25 12.67 4.48
N ARG A 87 8.59 11.62 3.71
CA ARG A 87 9.97 11.13 3.59
C ARG A 87 10.93 12.20 3.08
N ARG A 88 10.55 12.91 2.01
CA ARG A 88 11.35 13.99 1.42
C ARG A 88 11.48 15.20 2.36
N ALA A 89 10.45 15.48 3.15
CA ALA A 89 10.45 16.51 4.19
C ALA A 89 11.23 16.11 5.47
N GLY A 90 11.71 14.87 5.58
CA GLY A 90 12.47 14.39 6.74
C GLY A 90 11.64 13.82 7.90
N HIS A 91 10.31 13.80 7.78
CA HIS A 91 9.35 13.28 8.77
C HIS A 91 9.27 11.75 8.75
N ARG A 92 10.39 11.08 9.04
CA ARG A 92 10.57 9.63 8.82
C ARG A 92 9.55 8.74 9.55
N VAL A 93 9.16 9.09 10.77
CA VAL A 93 8.22 8.27 11.56
C VAL A 93 6.83 8.29 10.92
N ALA A 94 6.30 9.49 10.65
CA ALA A 94 5.02 9.67 9.97
C ALA A 94 5.02 9.06 8.56
N ALA A 95 6.13 9.21 7.81
CA ALA A 95 6.29 8.60 6.50
C ALA A 95 6.13 7.08 6.55
N ARG A 96 6.77 6.40 7.51
CA ARG A 96 6.66 4.94 7.66
C ARG A 96 5.24 4.49 7.94
N GLN A 97 4.50 5.20 8.79
CA GLN A 97 3.10 4.87 9.08
C GLN A 97 2.25 4.86 7.79
N GLN A 98 2.37 5.91 6.99
CA GLN A 98 1.60 6.04 5.74
C GLN A 98 2.05 5.02 4.67
N LEU A 99 3.36 4.80 4.53
CA LEU A 99 3.92 3.87 3.54
C LEU A 99 3.63 2.40 3.88
N THR A 100 3.68 2.02 5.16
CA THR A 100 3.27 0.67 5.61
C THR A 100 1.79 0.45 5.30
N ALA A 101 0.92 1.40 5.67
CA ALA A 101 -0.51 1.29 5.40
C ALA A 101 -0.85 1.24 3.90
N ALA A 102 -0.06 1.90 3.05
CA ALA A 102 -0.19 1.79 1.59
C ALA A 102 0.26 0.42 1.08
N ALA A 103 1.43 -0.08 1.53
CA ALA A 103 1.96 -1.38 1.14
C ALA A 103 0.98 -2.51 1.54
N ASP A 104 0.50 -2.51 2.78
CA ASP A 104 -0.46 -3.51 3.26
C ASP A 104 -1.75 -3.50 2.43
N ALA A 105 -2.25 -2.32 2.06
CA ALA A 105 -3.44 -2.18 1.23
C ALA A 105 -3.20 -2.70 -0.20
N PHE A 106 -2.08 -2.36 -0.83
CA PHE A 106 -1.73 -2.89 -2.17
C PHE A 106 -1.51 -4.40 -2.15
N ALA A 107 -0.89 -4.93 -1.10
CA ALA A 107 -0.74 -6.36 -0.90
C ALA A 107 -2.09 -7.06 -0.72
N ALA A 108 -3.03 -6.47 0.01
CA ALA A 108 -4.39 -7.01 0.18
C ALA A 108 -5.21 -7.00 -1.12
N MET A 109 -4.92 -6.08 -2.04
CA MET A 109 -5.52 -6.00 -3.39
C MET A 109 -4.74 -6.78 -4.45
N ASP A 110 -3.68 -7.51 -4.09
CA ASP A 110 -2.77 -8.23 -5.00
C ASP A 110 -2.10 -7.36 -6.07
N LEU A 111 -1.99 -6.05 -5.83
CA LEU A 111 -1.41 -5.07 -6.74
C LEU A 111 0.10 -5.08 -6.65
N THR A 112 0.70 -6.11 -7.25
CA THR A 112 2.11 -6.47 -7.09
C THR A 112 3.08 -5.33 -7.40
N HIS A 113 2.81 -4.57 -8.47
CA HIS A 113 3.64 -3.42 -8.84
C HIS A 113 3.57 -2.33 -7.77
N TRP A 114 2.37 -1.96 -7.33
CA TRP A 114 2.14 -0.88 -6.37
C TRP A 114 2.68 -1.19 -4.98
N ASP A 115 2.53 -2.44 -4.54
CA ASP A 115 3.15 -2.92 -3.31
C ASP A 115 4.68 -2.77 -3.37
N SER A 116 5.31 -3.19 -4.47
CA SER A 116 6.77 -3.02 -4.62
C SER A 116 7.21 -1.55 -4.61
N VAL A 117 6.42 -0.66 -5.22
CA VAL A 117 6.68 0.79 -5.16
C VAL A 117 6.59 1.30 -3.72
N ALA A 118 5.57 0.89 -2.96
CA ALA A 118 5.40 1.29 -1.56
C ALA A 118 6.52 0.74 -0.66
N GLU A 119 6.94 -0.50 -0.84
CA GLU A 119 8.07 -1.11 -0.12
C GLU A 119 9.40 -0.38 -0.40
N GLN A 120 9.65 0.02 -1.65
CA GLN A 120 10.84 0.78 -2.02
C GLN A 120 10.87 2.17 -1.35
N GLU A 121 9.74 2.89 -1.38
CA GLU A 121 9.59 4.16 -0.67
C GLU A 121 9.77 3.99 0.85
N LEU A 122 9.21 2.92 1.43
CA LEU A 122 9.36 2.60 2.85
C LEU A 122 10.82 2.34 3.23
N ALA A 123 11.52 1.52 2.44
CA ALA A 123 12.94 1.24 2.63
C ALA A 123 13.79 2.52 2.56
N ALA A 124 13.43 3.44 1.67
CA ALA A 124 14.10 4.74 1.50
C ALA A 124 13.93 5.68 2.71
N THR A 125 13.04 5.40 3.67
CA THR A 125 12.95 6.15 4.95
C THR A 125 14.12 5.86 5.91
N GLY A 126 15.12 5.09 5.47
CA GLY A 126 16.17 4.58 6.35
C GLY A 126 15.67 3.54 7.34
N ALA A 127 14.45 3.01 7.12
CA ALA A 127 14.06 1.73 7.66
C ALA A 127 14.94 0.64 7.01
N ARG A 128 16.23 0.58 7.39
CA ARG A 128 16.93 -0.70 7.40
C ARG A 128 16.05 -1.61 8.24
N ALA A 129 15.87 -2.85 7.78
CA ALA A 129 15.06 -3.88 8.39
C ALA A 129 15.44 -4.20 9.85
N ARG A 130 15.31 -3.25 10.77
CA ARG A 130 14.68 -3.52 12.05
C ARG A 130 13.19 -3.63 11.73
N ARG A 131 12.86 -4.68 10.96
CA ARG A 131 11.53 -5.24 10.90
C ARG A 131 11.20 -5.44 12.36
N GLN A 132 10.38 -4.55 12.89
CA GLN A 132 9.85 -4.68 14.23
C GLN A 132 9.42 -6.14 14.38
N PRO A 133 9.75 -6.83 15.48
CA PRO A 133 9.20 -8.15 15.71
C PRO A 133 7.68 -7.99 15.61
N VAL A 134 7.12 -8.43 14.48
CA VAL A 134 5.68 -8.56 14.36
C VAL A 134 5.38 -9.67 15.35
N ASN A 135 4.50 -9.41 16.32
CA ASN A 135 4.26 -10.29 17.46
C ASN A 135 3.59 -11.62 17.09
N GLY A 136 3.83 -12.20 15.89
CA GLY A 136 3.25 -13.47 15.43
C GLY A 136 1.71 -13.45 15.28
N THR A 137 1.07 -12.31 15.57
CA THR A 137 -0.38 -12.16 15.74
C THR A 137 -1.05 -11.29 14.69
N GLU A 138 -0.29 -10.76 13.73
CA GLU A 138 -0.87 -9.97 12.65
C GLU A 138 -1.73 -10.87 11.75
N PRO A 139 -2.99 -10.48 11.44
CA PRO A 139 -3.87 -11.31 10.64
C PRO A 139 -3.31 -11.46 9.22
N LEU A 140 -3.42 -12.69 8.69
CA LEU A 140 -3.15 -12.95 7.28
C LEU A 140 -4.29 -12.35 6.44
N THR A 141 -3.95 -11.78 5.30
CA THR A 141 -4.95 -11.44 4.28
C THR A 141 -5.59 -12.71 3.72
N SER A 142 -6.72 -12.58 3.04
CA SER A 142 -7.38 -13.72 2.37
C SER A 142 -6.45 -14.40 1.36
N GLN A 143 -5.61 -13.63 0.64
CA GLN A 143 -4.64 -14.19 -0.30
C GLN A 143 -3.48 -14.90 0.41
N GLU A 144 -2.90 -14.27 1.43
CA GLU A 144 -1.86 -14.90 2.25
C GLU A 144 -2.36 -16.20 2.89
N THR A 145 -3.62 -16.23 3.33
CA THR A 145 -4.26 -17.44 3.87
C THR A 145 -4.39 -18.53 2.81
N ARG A 146 -4.89 -18.19 1.61
CA ARG A 146 -4.98 -19.15 0.48
C ARG A 146 -3.61 -19.70 0.10
N VAL A 147 -2.61 -18.84 0.01
CA VAL A 147 -1.21 -19.23 -0.27
C VAL A 147 -0.66 -20.12 0.86
N ALA A 148 -0.89 -19.76 2.12
CA ALA A 148 -0.43 -20.52 3.28
C ALA A 148 -1.02 -21.93 3.33
N ILE A 149 -2.32 -22.07 3.07
CA ILE A 149 -3.01 -23.37 3.02
C ILE A 149 -2.43 -24.26 1.93
N LEU A 150 -2.36 -23.76 0.69
CA LEU A 150 -1.79 -24.52 -0.43
C LEU A 150 -0.32 -24.85 -0.18
N ALA A 151 0.41 -23.96 0.50
CA ALA A 151 1.80 -24.20 0.85
C ALA A 151 1.97 -25.29 1.92
N ALA A 152 1.13 -25.27 2.95
CA ALA A 152 1.08 -26.30 3.99
C ALA A 152 0.75 -27.69 3.40
N GLN A 153 -0.06 -27.74 2.33
CA GLN A 153 -0.37 -28.97 1.58
C GLN A 153 0.77 -29.45 0.67
N GLY A 154 1.94 -28.79 0.67
CA GLY A 154 3.11 -29.24 -0.10
C GLY A 154 3.20 -28.73 -1.55
N ARG A 155 2.26 -27.89 -2.03
CA ARG A 155 2.27 -27.36 -3.41
C ARG A 155 3.44 -26.40 -3.70
N SER A 156 4.26 -26.64 -4.70
CA SER A 156 5.35 -25.74 -5.09
C SER A 156 4.84 -24.33 -5.46
N ASN A 157 5.70 -23.31 -5.40
CA ASN A 157 5.32 -21.94 -5.76
C ASN A 157 4.74 -21.84 -7.19
N LYS A 158 5.22 -22.67 -8.12
CA LYS A 158 4.68 -22.74 -9.49
C LYS A 158 3.25 -23.31 -9.52
N GLU A 159 2.97 -24.34 -8.74
CA GLU A 159 1.63 -24.93 -8.65
C GLU A 159 0.64 -24.00 -7.95
N ILE A 160 1.07 -23.34 -6.87
CA ILE A 160 0.25 -22.32 -6.19
C ILE A 160 -0.03 -21.15 -7.13
N ALA A 161 0.99 -20.67 -7.85
CA ALA A 161 0.87 -19.61 -8.84
C ALA A 161 -0.16 -19.96 -9.91
N ALA A 162 -0.10 -21.18 -10.46
CA ALA A 162 -1.08 -21.66 -11.42
C ALA A 162 -2.49 -21.75 -10.83
N ALA A 163 -2.64 -22.27 -9.60
CA ALA A 163 -3.92 -22.42 -8.93
C ALA A 163 -4.60 -21.08 -8.60
N LEU A 164 -3.81 -20.04 -8.33
CA LEU A 164 -4.30 -18.72 -7.94
C LEU A 164 -4.23 -17.67 -9.07
N PHE A 165 -3.84 -18.06 -10.28
CA PHE A 165 -3.62 -17.16 -11.43
C PHE A 165 -2.65 -16.00 -11.12
N LEU A 166 -1.56 -16.30 -10.40
CA LEU A 166 -0.53 -15.35 -9.99
C LEU A 166 0.85 -15.72 -10.55
N SER A 167 1.81 -14.80 -10.45
CA SER A 167 3.21 -15.10 -10.77
C SER A 167 3.89 -15.87 -9.61
N PRO A 168 4.87 -16.75 -9.87
CA PRO A 168 5.67 -17.39 -8.82
C PRO A 168 6.33 -16.39 -7.86
N LYS A 169 6.77 -15.23 -8.38
CA LYS A 169 7.34 -14.14 -7.58
C LYS A 169 6.33 -13.54 -6.60
N THR A 170 5.07 -13.45 -7.01
CA THR A 170 3.96 -13.03 -6.13
C THR A 170 3.76 -14.04 -5.00
N ILE A 171 3.85 -15.34 -5.29
CA ILE A 171 3.76 -16.40 -4.28
C ILE A 171 4.91 -16.31 -3.27
N GLU A 172 6.15 -16.12 -3.75
CA GLU A 172 7.32 -15.95 -2.89
C GLU A 172 7.13 -14.79 -1.91
N ARG A 173 6.60 -13.66 -2.39
CA ARG A 173 6.29 -12.51 -1.54
C ARG A 173 5.23 -12.83 -0.49
N HIS A 174 4.10 -13.43 -0.90
CA HIS A 174 3.05 -13.80 0.06
C HIS A 174 3.58 -14.77 1.12
N LEU A 175 4.42 -15.75 0.74
CA LEU A 175 5.05 -16.65 1.71
C LEU A 175 6.00 -15.92 2.66
N GLY A 176 6.79 -14.97 2.16
CA GLY A 176 7.63 -14.11 3.00
C GLY A 176 6.81 -13.33 4.03
N ASN A 177 5.65 -12.80 3.63
CA ASN A 177 4.72 -12.12 4.54
C ASN A 177 4.07 -13.09 5.52
N VAL A 178 3.62 -14.27 5.09
CA VAL A 178 3.06 -15.31 5.96
C VAL A 178 4.07 -15.70 7.04
N PHE A 179 5.31 -16.00 6.65
CA PHE A 179 6.38 -16.36 7.58
C PHE A 179 6.64 -15.24 8.59
N ARG A 180 6.74 -13.99 8.12
CA ARG A 180 6.90 -12.83 8.99
C ARG A 180 5.73 -12.68 9.97
N LYS A 181 4.48 -12.70 9.48
CA LYS A 181 3.27 -12.48 10.28
C LYS A 181 3.02 -13.58 11.30
N ARG A 182 3.47 -14.81 11.01
CA ARG A 182 3.34 -15.98 11.89
C ARG A 182 4.59 -16.30 12.71
N GLY A 183 5.67 -15.53 12.56
CA GLY A 183 6.95 -15.79 13.24
C GLY A 183 7.63 -17.09 12.80
N LEU A 184 7.32 -17.58 11.60
CA LEU A 184 7.87 -18.82 11.03
C LEU A 184 9.13 -18.49 10.22
N ARG A 185 10.02 -19.47 10.12
CA ARG A 185 11.29 -19.35 9.37
C ARG A 185 11.29 -20.17 8.10
N SER A 186 10.37 -21.11 7.97
CA SER A 186 10.35 -22.01 6.83
C SER A 186 8.95 -22.48 6.46
N ARG A 187 8.87 -22.98 5.23
CA ARG A 187 7.71 -23.67 4.70
C ARG A 187 7.39 -24.96 5.48
N THR A 188 8.42 -25.64 5.98
CA THR A 188 8.27 -26.84 6.81
C THR A 188 7.63 -26.50 8.16
N GLU A 189 8.06 -25.39 8.78
CA GLU A 189 7.42 -24.89 10.00
C GLU A 189 5.96 -24.52 9.75
N LEU A 190 5.64 -23.88 8.62
CA LEU A 190 4.26 -23.58 8.23
C LEU A 190 3.39 -24.85 8.12
N ALA A 191 3.89 -25.89 7.45
CA ALA A 191 3.18 -27.16 7.33
C ALA A 191 2.94 -27.82 8.70
N ALA A 192 3.96 -27.81 9.58
CA ALA A 192 3.84 -28.35 10.93
C ALA A 192 2.83 -27.60 11.79
N THR A 193 2.76 -26.27 11.69
CA THR A 193 1.75 -25.47 12.41
C THR A 193 0.33 -25.79 11.94
N TYR A 194 0.11 -25.93 10.63
CA TYR A 194 -1.21 -26.26 10.08
C TYR A 194 -1.67 -27.68 10.45
N ALA A 195 -0.76 -28.66 10.49
CA ALA A 195 -1.08 -30.03 10.93
C ALA A 195 -1.56 -30.06 12.39
N ARG A 196 -0.93 -29.28 13.27
CA ARG A 196 -1.35 -29.17 14.69
C ARG A 196 -2.71 -28.51 14.87
N VAL A 197 -3.09 -27.57 13.99
CA VAL A 197 -4.41 -26.91 14.03
C VAL A 197 -5.51 -27.85 13.54
N SER A 198 -5.24 -28.70 12.54
CA SER A 198 -6.21 -29.73 12.11
C SER A 198 -6.44 -30.80 13.19
N GLU A 199 -5.39 -31.20 13.92
CA GLU A 199 -5.50 -32.18 15.01
C GLU A 199 -6.24 -31.65 16.26
N GLN A 200 -6.36 -30.33 16.41
CA GLN A 200 -7.06 -29.69 17.54
C GLN A 200 -8.52 -29.31 17.22
N ALA A 201 -8.93 -29.44 15.95
CA ALA A 201 -10.28 -29.12 15.49
C ALA A 201 -11.17 -30.36 15.33
N ASP A 202 -10.59 -31.56 15.48
CA ASP A 202 -11.25 -32.87 15.56
C ASP A 202 -11.42 -33.31 17.04
#